data_AF-A0A0S4LA47-F1
#
_entry.id   AF-A0A0S4LA47-F1
#
_cell.length_a   1.000
_cell.length_b   1.000
_cell.length_c   1.000
_cell.angle_alpha   90.00
_cell.angle_beta   90.00
_cell.angle_gamma   90.00
#
_symmetry.space_group_name_H-M   'P 1'
#
loop_
_entity.id
_entity.type
_entity.pdbx_description
1 polymer ?
#
loop_
_entity_poly.entity_id
_entity_poly.type
_entity_poly.pdbx_seq_one_letter_code
_entity_poly.pdbx_strand_id
1 'polypeptide(L)'
;MAFNLLHMALRQRTCTLKTKHMGQLMPPITVRIEWCRQRSRQAPTELEADGWQAEADGLRDAVMRRDHIEDYRLCSPEIRERYLLGLQDGIAMLQAARVQQAQSCCYSSNSTSSSPNGTRNTIGR
;
A
#
# COMPACT_ATOMS: atom_id res chain seq x y z
N MET A 1 41.42 1.88 20.11
CA MET A 1 40.88 0.99 21.15
C MET A 1 39.76 1.76 21.86
N ALA A 2 38.51 1.36 21.96
CA ALA A 2 37.83 0.11 21.63
C ALA A 2 36.36 0.42 21.26
N PHE A 3 35.81 -0.48 20.47
CA PHE A 3 34.44 -0.61 20.00
C PHE A 3 33.36 -0.21 21.01
N ASN A 4 32.44 0.66 20.61
CA ASN A 4 31.05 0.60 21.07
C ASN A 4 30.13 0.55 19.85
N LEU A 5 30.19 -0.61 19.22
CA LEU A 5 29.44 -1.00 18.03
C LEU A 5 28.61 -2.22 18.43
N LEU A 6 27.60 -2.00 19.28
CA LEU A 6 26.55 -3.00 19.52
C LEU A 6 25.37 -2.37 20.27
N HIS A 7 24.34 -1.87 19.55
CA HIS A 7 22.92 -2.18 19.81
C HIS A 7 21.92 -1.43 18.88
N MET A 8 22.13 -1.39 17.56
CA MET A 8 21.04 -1.08 16.60
C MET A 8 21.02 -2.12 15.47
N ALA A 9 21.41 -3.36 15.80
CA ALA A 9 21.16 -4.50 14.95
C ALA A 9 19.66 -4.83 14.96
N LEU A 10 19.06 -4.76 13.76
CA LEU A 10 17.89 -5.55 13.34
C LEU A 10 16.70 -5.59 14.30
N ARG A 11 15.70 -4.73 14.07
CA ARG A 11 14.31 -5.15 14.23
C ARG A 11 13.46 -4.71 13.05
N GLN A 12 13.76 -5.32 11.91
CA GLN A 12 12.71 -5.83 11.05
C GLN A 12 11.91 -6.86 11.86
N ARG A 13 10.91 -6.40 12.62
CA ARG A 13 9.79 -7.24 13.00
C ARG A 13 8.72 -7.01 11.96
N THR A 14 8.99 -7.51 10.77
CA THR A 14 7.94 -7.84 9.82
C THR A 14 7.10 -8.93 10.51
N CYS A 15 5.89 -8.57 10.93
CA CYS A 15 4.90 -9.58 11.28
C CYS A 15 4.78 -10.50 10.07
N THR A 16 5.15 -11.76 10.26
CA THR A 16 5.06 -12.83 9.27
C THR A 16 3.59 -13.11 8.98
N LEU A 17 2.99 -12.32 8.08
CA LEU A 17 1.82 -12.78 7.35
C LEU A 17 2.31 -13.81 6.34
N LYS A 18 2.09 -15.08 6.69
CA LYS A 18 2.41 -16.23 5.85
C LYS A 18 1.43 -16.29 4.67
N THR A 19 1.58 -15.38 3.71
CA THR A 19 0.92 -15.48 2.41
C THR A 19 1.91 -16.10 1.43
N LYS A 20 1.58 -17.33 1.00
CA LYS A 20 2.20 -18.00 -0.13
C LYS A 20 2.29 -17.02 -1.31
N HIS A 21 3.44 -17.02 -1.99
CA HIS A 21 3.71 -16.26 -3.21
C HIS A 21 2.55 -16.35 -4.22
N MET A 22 1.74 -15.29 -4.30
CA MET A 22 0.92 -14.88 -5.44
C MET A 22 0.76 -13.36 -5.28
N GLY A 23 1.46 -12.59 -6.11
CA GLY A 23 1.38 -11.12 -6.25
C GLY A 23 1.19 -10.34 -4.96
N GLN A 24 2.29 -9.90 -4.32
CA GLN A 24 2.26 -9.17 -3.06
C GLN A 24 1.29 -7.96 -3.16
N LEU A 25 0.10 -8.12 -2.58
CA LEU A 25 -0.90 -7.06 -2.50
C LEU A 25 -0.27 -5.91 -1.73
N MET A 26 -0.16 -4.75 -2.38
CA MET A 26 0.25 -3.54 -1.67
C MET A 26 -0.70 -3.35 -0.49
N PRO A 27 -0.19 -3.12 0.74
CA PRO A 27 -1.06 -2.88 1.88
C PRO A 27 -1.97 -1.68 1.60
N PRO A 28 -3.18 -1.60 2.19
CA PRO A 28 -4.06 -0.46 1.97
C PRO A 28 -3.35 0.87 2.24
N ILE A 29 -3.68 1.91 1.47
CA ILE A 29 -3.06 3.24 1.59
C ILE A 29 -3.13 3.81 3.01
N THR A 30 -4.19 3.49 3.76
CA THR A 30 -4.34 3.87 5.18
C THR A 30 -3.25 3.27 6.08
N VAL A 31 -2.83 2.04 5.81
CA VAL A 31 -1.73 1.37 6.53
C VAL A 31 -0.40 2.07 6.23
N ARG A 32 -0.19 2.46 4.97
CA ARG A 32 1.00 3.22 4.57
C ARG A 32 1.05 4.59 5.26
N ILE A 33 -0.06 5.31 5.31
CA ILE A 33 -0.18 6.60 5.99
C ILE A 33 0.16 6.47 7.49
N GLU A 34 -0.43 5.50 8.19
CA GLU A 34 -0.14 5.33 9.62
C GLU A 34 1.30 4.89 9.87
N TRP A 35 1.87 4.08 8.97
CA TRP A 35 3.29 3.75 9.04
C TRP A 35 4.17 5.00 8.93
N CYS A 36 3.88 5.92 7.99
CA CYS A 36 4.64 7.17 7.87
C CYS A 36 4.52 8.02 9.15
N ARG A 37 3.32 8.13 9.73
CA ARG A 37 3.11 8.83 11.01
C ARG A 37 3.89 8.19 12.16
N GLN A 38 3.92 6.86 12.23
CA GLN A 38 4.69 6.16 13.25
C GLN A 38 6.19 6.42 13.08
N ARG A 39 6.69 6.47 11.84
CA ARG A 39 8.09 6.79 11.55
C ARG A 39 8.42 8.26 11.90
N SER A 40 7.52 9.18 11.63
CA SER A 40 7.65 10.59 12.04
C SER A 40 7.82 10.72 13.56
N ARG A 41 6.97 10.05 14.36
CA ARG A 41 7.07 10.04 15.84
C ARG A 41 8.36 9.43 16.39
N GLN A 42 9.04 8.59 15.61
CA GLN A 42 10.26 7.89 16.01
C GLN A 42 11.51 8.50 15.37
N ALA A 43 11.36 9.59 14.61
CA ALA A 43 12.47 10.18 13.88
C ALA A 43 13.49 10.81 14.84
N PRO A 44 14.80 10.59 14.62
CA PRO A 44 15.87 11.15 15.44
C PRO A 44 16.08 12.66 15.23
N THR A 45 15.58 13.22 14.12
CA THR A 45 15.71 14.65 13.79
C THR A 45 14.38 15.23 13.32
N GLU A 46 14.20 16.54 13.50
CA GLU A 46 13.02 17.25 12.99
C GLU A 46 12.91 17.14 11.47
N LEU A 47 14.03 17.28 10.74
CA LEU A 47 14.04 17.13 9.29
C LEU A 47 13.53 15.75 8.84
N GLU A 48 13.93 14.68 9.52
CA GLU A 48 13.41 13.35 9.23
C GLU A 48 11.92 13.23 9.61
N ALA A 49 11.51 13.79 10.76
CA ALA A 49 10.12 13.79 11.20
C ALA A 49 9.21 14.49 10.17
N ASP A 50 9.63 15.65 9.69
CA ASP A 50 8.96 16.45 8.68
C ASP A 50 8.95 15.74 7.32
N GLY A 51 10.04 15.07 6.94
CA GLY A 51 10.08 14.25 5.74
C GLY A 51 9.11 13.06 5.78
N TRP A 52 8.93 12.41 6.94
CA TRP A 52 7.91 11.37 7.10
C TRP A 52 6.49 11.92 7.10
N GLN A 53 6.29 13.10 7.69
CA GLN A 53 4.99 13.77 7.71
C GLN A 53 4.60 14.23 6.30
N ALA A 54 5.53 14.80 5.54
CA ALA A 54 5.34 15.20 4.16
C ALA A 54 4.92 14.03 3.26
N GLU A 55 5.56 12.87 3.40
CA GLU A 55 5.14 11.65 2.68
C GLU A 55 3.71 11.23 3.07
N ALA A 56 3.36 11.30 4.37
CA ALA A 56 2.01 10.99 4.83
C ALA A 56 0.95 11.93 4.25
N ASP A 57 1.29 13.22 4.09
CA ASP A 57 0.41 14.23 3.51
C ASP A 57 0.24 14.00 2.00
N GLY A 58 1.31 13.69 1.26
CA GLY A 58 1.21 13.31 -0.15
C GLY A 58 0.31 12.08 -0.38
N LEU A 59 0.44 11.05 0.46
CA LEU A 59 -0.44 9.87 0.43
C LEU A 59 -1.91 10.24 0.71
N ARG A 60 -2.15 11.15 1.66
CA ARG A 60 -3.50 11.62 2.01
C ARG A 60 -4.11 12.43 0.86
N ASP A 61 -3.32 13.27 0.22
CA ASP A 61 -3.71 14.08 -0.93
C ASP A 61 -4.09 13.21 -2.13
N ALA A 62 -3.35 12.13 -2.37
CA ALA A 62 -3.72 11.14 -3.39
C ALA A 62 -5.13 10.57 -3.15
N VAL A 63 -5.48 10.24 -1.90
CA VAL A 63 -6.84 9.77 -1.53
C VAL A 63 -7.89 10.84 -1.79
N MET A 64 -7.59 12.08 -1.41
CA MET A 64 -8.52 13.21 -1.55
C MET A 64 -8.57 13.80 -2.97
N ARG A 65 -7.72 13.32 -3.88
CA ARG A 65 -7.49 13.90 -5.21
C ARG A 65 -7.18 15.40 -5.14
N ARG A 66 -6.33 15.78 -4.20
CA ARG A 66 -5.79 17.13 -4.03
C ARG A 66 -4.31 17.13 -4.34
N ASP A 67 -3.77 18.31 -4.58
CA ASP A 67 -2.35 18.55 -4.74
C ASP A 67 -2.01 19.87 -4.03
N HIS A 68 -1.11 19.79 -3.06
CA HIS A 68 -0.60 20.89 -2.26
C HIS A 68 0.90 21.11 -2.53
N ILE A 69 1.41 20.75 -3.72
CA ILE A 69 2.82 20.93 -4.11
C ILE A 69 3.33 22.36 -3.88
N GLU A 70 2.48 23.38 -4.05
CA GLU A 70 2.86 24.78 -3.83
C GLU A 70 3.15 25.08 -2.35
N ASP A 71 2.48 24.41 -1.41
CA ASP A 71 2.74 24.55 0.03
C ASP A 71 4.14 24.01 0.38
N TYR A 72 4.62 23.03 -0.39
CA TYR A 72 5.95 22.42 -0.24
C TYR A 72 7.05 23.13 -1.06
N ARG A 73 6.71 24.18 -1.82
CA ARG A 73 7.67 24.85 -2.71
C ARG A 73 8.78 25.60 -1.96
N LEU A 74 8.47 26.11 -0.77
CA LEU A 74 9.41 26.84 0.08
C LEU A 74 10.11 25.93 1.10
N CYS A 75 9.69 24.66 1.22
CA CYS A 75 10.34 23.67 2.06
C CYS A 75 11.71 23.29 1.50
N SER A 76 12.51 22.60 2.31
CA SER A 76 13.76 22.02 1.83
C SER A 76 13.49 21.02 0.70
N PRO A 77 14.44 20.84 -0.24
CA PRO A 77 14.29 19.88 -1.34
C PRO A 77 13.92 18.47 -0.86
N GLU A 78 14.53 18.03 0.24
CA GLU A 78 14.31 16.71 0.83
C GLU A 78 12.86 16.54 1.29
N ILE A 79 12.27 17.54 1.95
CA ILE A 79 10.86 17.49 2.38
C ILE A 79 9.94 17.46 1.16
N ARG A 80 10.21 18.31 0.15
CA ARG A 80 9.41 18.36 -1.08
C ARG A 80 9.45 17.03 -1.85
N GLU A 81 10.62 16.41 -1.97
CA GLU A 81 10.76 15.10 -2.60
C GLU A 81 9.96 14.02 -1.88
N ARG A 82 9.93 14.05 -0.54
CA ARG A 82 9.19 13.08 0.27
C ARG A 82 7.68 13.25 0.13
N TYR A 83 7.19 14.49 0.03
CA TYR A 83 5.80 14.77 -0.35
C TYR A 83 5.44 14.17 -1.71
N LEU A 84 6.25 14.45 -2.73
CA LEU A 84 6.02 13.96 -4.10
C LEU A 84 6.04 12.44 -4.19
N LEU A 85 6.95 11.80 -3.46
CA LEU A 85 7.00 10.34 -3.36
C LEU A 85 5.69 9.78 -2.80
N GLY A 86 5.20 10.35 -1.69
CA GLY A 86 3.93 9.94 -1.09
C GLY A 86 2.74 10.13 -2.03
N LEU A 87 2.69 11.24 -2.77
CA LEU A 87 1.63 11.51 -3.74
C LEU A 87 1.63 10.51 -4.89
N GLN A 88 2.80 10.24 -5.49
CA GLN A 88 2.95 9.29 -6.59
C GLN A 88 2.64 7.85 -6.16
N ASP A 89 3.18 7.41 -5.03
CA ASP A 89 2.89 6.10 -4.46
C ASP A 89 1.39 5.96 -4.18
N GLY A 90 0.77 6.98 -3.58
CA GLY A 90 -0.66 6.97 -3.28
C GLY A 90 -1.52 6.82 -4.54
N ILE A 91 -1.18 7.53 -5.61
CA ILE A 91 -1.85 7.40 -6.91
C ILE A 91 -1.69 5.99 -7.47
N ALA A 92 -0.48 5.44 -7.45
CA ALA A 92 -0.18 4.10 -7.96
C ALA A 92 -0.95 3.03 -7.18
N MET A 93 -0.99 3.13 -5.85
CA MET A 93 -1.75 2.22 -4.99
C MET A 93 -3.25 2.25 -5.28
N LEU A 94 -3.84 3.44 -5.49
CA LEU A 94 -5.25 3.59 -5.83
C LEU A 94 -5.57 3.03 -7.22
N GLN A 95 -4.67 3.19 -8.19
CA GLN A 95 -4.80 2.59 -9.52
C GLN A 95 -4.73 1.07 -9.44
N ALA A 96 -3.76 0.52 -8.69
CA ALA A 96 -3.64 -0.92 -8.48
C ALA A 96 -4.89 -1.52 -7.84
N ALA A 97 -5.46 -0.87 -6.82
CA ALA A 97 -6.68 -1.32 -6.17
C ALA A 97 -7.88 -1.37 -7.15
N ARG A 98 -8.00 -0.38 -8.05
CA ARG A 98 -9.06 -0.38 -9.10
C ARG A 98 -8.90 -1.54 -10.07
N VAL A 99 -7.67 -1.82 -10.51
CA VAL A 99 -7.39 -2.94 -11.41
C VAL A 99 -7.73 -4.28 -10.74
N GLN A 100 -7.36 -4.46 -9.47
CA GLN A 100 -7.71 -5.67 -8.71
C GLN A 100 -9.22 -5.83 -8.54
N GLN A 101 -9.95 -4.75 -8.30
CA GLN A 101 -11.41 -4.78 -8.21
C GLN A 101 -12.05 -5.17 -9.55
N ALA A 102 -11.57 -4.58 -10.66
CA ALA A 102 -12.06 -4.91 -11.99
C ALA A 102 -11.80 -6.39 -12.35
N GLN A 103 -10.63 -6.92 -12.00
CA GLN A 103 -10.29 -8.34 -12.17
C GLN A 103 -11.20 -9.24 -11.32
N SER A 104 -11.46 -8.88 -10.07
CA SER A 104 -12.34 -9.67 -9.19
C SER A 104 -13.78 -9.73 -9.71
N CYS A 105 -14.30 -8.62 -10.28
CA CYS A 105 -15.62 -8.59 -10.89
C CYS A 105 -15.71 -9.47 -12.14
N CYS A 106 -14.71 -9.48 -13.02
CA CYS A 106 -14.77 -10.26 -14.26
C CYS A 106 -14.54 -11.77 -14.04
N TYR A 107 -13.80 -12.17 -12.98
CA TYR A 107 -13.72 -13.58 -12.58
C TYR A 107 -15.03 -14.10 -11.97
N SER A 108 -15.79 -13.25 -11.27
CA SER A 108 -17.04 -13.66 -10.60
C SER A 108 -18.22 -13.88 -11.57
N SER A 109 -18.20 -13.25 -12.74
CA SER A 109 -19.25 -13.37 -13.76
C SER A 109 -19.20 -14.67 -14.60
N ASN A 110 -18.16 -15.50 -14.45
CA ASN A 110 -18.02 -16.75 -15.21
C ASN A 110 -18.41 -18.02 -14.41
N SER A 111 -18.95 -17.89 -13.19
CA SER A 111 -19.30 -19.04 -12.34
C SER A 111 -20.74 -19.55 -12.48
N THR A 112 -21.54 -19.03 -13.42
CA THR A 112 -22.91 -19.51 -13.69
C THR A 112 -23.10 -19.96 -15.13
N SER A 113 -22.45 -21.07 -15.49
CA SER A 113 -22.90 -22.04 -16.51
C SER A 113 -21.80 -23.10 -16.59
N SER A 114 -21.95 -24.30 -16.05
CA SER A 114 -22.66 -25.38 -16.73
C SER A 114 -22.78 -26.57 -15.77
N SER A 115 -23.99 -26.98 -15.42
CA SER A 115 -24.23 -28.33 -14.92
C SER A 115 -25.15 -29.03 -15.90
N PRO A 116 -24.66 -29.98 -16.73
CA PRO A 116 -25.49 -30.81 -17.57
C PRO A 116 -25.87 -32.06 -16.77
N ASN A 117 -26.86 -31.94 -15.87
CA ASN A 117 -27.48 -33.11 -15.26
C ASN A 117 -28.88 -33.28 -15.83
N GLY A 118 -28.93 -34.02 -16.94
CA GLY A 118 -30.15 -34.44 -17.61
C GLY A 118 -29.93 -35.73 -18.39
N THR A 119 -29.21 -36.70 -17.80
CA THR A 119 -29.02 -38.02 -18.42
C THR A 119 -30.29 -38.86 -18.23
N ARG A 120 -31.07 -38.91 -19.30
CA ARG A 120 -32.08 -39.89 -19.67
C ARG A 120 -31.59 -41.34 -19.48
N ASN A 121 -32.38 -42.20 -18.83
CA ASN A 121 -32.64 -43.61 -19.22
C ASN A 121 -33.68 -44.31 -18.28
N THR A 122 -34.84 -44.72 -18.83
CA THR A 122 -35.37 -46.11 -19.05
C THR A 122 -36.00 -46.73 -17.78
N ILE A 123 -37.14 -47.42 -17.76
CA ILE A 123 -37.73 -48.49 -18.59
C ILE A 123 -39.26 -48.48 -18.40
N GLY A 124 -40.03 -48.57 -19.50
CA GLY A 124 -41.48 -48.80 -19.47
C GLY A 124 -41.83 -50.29 -19.43
N ARG A 125 -42.89 -50.63 -18.69
CA ARG A 125 -43.50 -51.96 -18.54
C ARG A 125 -44.17 -52.45 -19.82
#